data_AF-A0A815DW36-F1
#
_entry.id   AF-A0A815DW36-F1
#
_cell.length_a   1.000
_cell.length_b   1.000
_cell.length_c   1.000
_cell.angle_alpha   90.00
_cell.angle_beta   90.00
_cell.angle_gamma   90.00
#
_symmetry.space_group_name_H-M   'P 1'
#
loop_
_entity.id
_entity.type
_entity.pdbx_description
1 polymer ?
#
loop_
_entity_poly.entity_id
_entity_poly.type
_entity_poly.pdbx_seq_one_letter_code
_entity_poly.pdbx_strand_id
1 'polypeptide(L)'
;MELDQYMDEPRAQAFDFTPLNSTVNSPDETFGSIINNMMIDSWSSNVSFTSYYHACAPSTCTFENKHRMNIFLLVTTIVSIFGGLSLGLKVCMKIILEIWEKVMNGCHHTNSIRSCVIHDERQLTSRLNSLLLAITLCCLFVNSAFKSRLITVQILKPSLTTYEDLLQSYADTVQCSCSQISIQYESFVTIVPHFHQICSSDFVSNEWINYIQNRLNSTEPYDIDDWYYSADAQFQLLASICQLTQETVSSAIERLTANYLINIELLSRALLTKRIRMSIDQLQIISPNTFRRTFFLIREFVGTNMLLSGPSTNWVINIPHEIVEGGTVNMKPLTYNGCSCEQSSQCVESSRGMFVGCYALEALLKSKLACFYDQQCIDTSQVFQAMDSSSLLSSRFDSNSTIESLVAQLMIEEYTRNLSYEKYLEQCAASSCTYSYVLKRDMIVGITYLLGLYGGLLIICRI
;
A
#
# COMPACT_ATOMS: atom_id res chain seq x y z
N MET A 1 60.46 2.40 42.64
CA MET A 1 59.37 3.11 41.95
C MET A 1 58.09 2.71 42.66
N GLU A 2 57.70 3.54 43.63
CA GLU A 2 56.53 3.36 44.48
C GLU A 2 55.27 3.54 43.65
N LEU A 3 54.37 2.56 43.68
CA LEU A 3 53.08 2.56 42.98
C LEU A 3 51.90 2.83 43.93
N ASP A 4 52.17 3.43 45.10
CA ASP A 4 51.18 3.65 46.16
C ASP A 4 50.56 5.06 46.14
N GLN A 5 50.87 5.90 45.13
CA GLN A 5 50.42 7.29 45.08
C GLN A 5 49.12 7.53 44.27
N TYR A 6 48.45 6.48 43.79
CA TYR A 6 47.23 6.59 42.96
C TYR A 6 46.04 5.76 43.45
N MET A 7 45.98 5.43 44.74
CA MET A 7 44.74 4.94 45.33
C MET A 7 43.90 6.10 45.85
N ASP A 8 43.17 6.74 44.94
CA ASP A 8 41.99 7.53 45.32
C ASP A 8 41.01 6.61 46.05
N GLU A 9 40.61 7.01 47.27
CA GLU A 9 39.49 6.40 47.99
C GLU A 9 38.26 6.38 47.08
N PRO A 10 37.62 5.21 46.84
CA PRO A 10 36.36 5.20 46.15
C PRO A 10 35.32 5.88 47.05
N ARG A 11 34.96 7.12 46.71
CA ARG A 11 33.71 7.74 47.18
C ARG A 11 32.57 6.84 46.72
N ALA A 12 32.15 5.93 47.59
CA ALA A 12 30.95 5.14 47.39
C ALA A 12 29.74 6.08 47.40
N GLN A 13 29.42 6.65 46.25
CA GLN A 13 28.07 7.13 45.99
C GLN A 13 27.19 5.89 46.01
N ALA A 14 26.32 5.79 47.02
CA ALA A 14 25.31 4.76 47.07
C ALA A 14 24.46 4.90 45.80
N PHE A 15 24.59 3.94 44.89
CA PHE A 15 23.68 3.82 43.77
C PHE A 15 22.32 3.41 44.35
N ASP A 16 21.33 4.28 44.17
CA ASP A 16 19.96 3.97 44.52
C ASP A 16 19.42 2.98 43.48
N PHE A 17 19.43 1.69 43.84
CA PHE A 17 18.89 0.64 42.99
C PHE A 17 17.38 0.61 43.15
N THR A 18 16.66 1.02 42.11
CA THR A 18 15.24 0.69 41.98
C THR A 18 15.11 -0.80 41.64
N PRO A 19 14.53 -1.64 42.51
CA PRO A 19 14.37 -3.06 42.22
C PRO A 19 13.42 -3.27 41.04
N LEU A 20 13.71 -4.28 40.23
CA LEU A 20 12.83 -4.68 39.11
C LEU A 20 11.48 -5.17 39.64
N ASN A 21 10.42 -4.91 38.89
CA ASN A 21 9.07 -5.32 39.26
C ASN A 21 8.89 -6.83 39.06
N SER A 22 8.92 -7.60 40.16
CA SER A 22 8.80 -9.06 40.17
C SER A 22 7.41 -9.60 39.77
N THR A 23 6.43 -8.72 39.55
CA THR A 23 5.10 -9.14 39.07
C THR A 23 5.01 -9.36 37.57
N VAL A 24 6.03 -8.91 36.82
CA VAL A 24 6.01 -8.95 35.35
C VAL A 24 6.84 -10.10 34.80
N ASN A 25 8.07 -10.25 35.27
CA ASN A 25 8.94 -11.38 34.94
C ASN A 25 9.37 -12.05 36.25
N SER A 26 9.34 -13.39 36.29
CA SER A 26 9.81 -14.11 37.47
C SER A 26 11.30 -13.81 37.72
N PRO A 27 11.76 -13.68 38.98
CA PRO A 27 13.20 -13.54 39.29
C PRO A 27 14.06 -14.69 38.75
N ASP A 28 13.44 -15.85 38.46
CA ASP A 28 14.09 -17.05 37.93
C ASP A 28 14.06 -17.12 36.39
N GLU A 29 13.48 -16.14 35.70
CA GLU A 29 13.50 -16.10 34.24
C GLU A 29 14.90 -15.83 33.68
N THR A 30 15.26 -16.57 32.64
CA THR A 30 16.52 -16.32 31.94
C THR A 30 16.42 -15.08 31.06
N PHE A 31 17.54 -14.37 30.88
CA PHE A 31 17.61 -13.23 29.96
C PHE A 31 17.19 -13.60 28.53
N GLY A 32 17.45 -14.85 28.10
CA GLY A 32 16.97 -15.38 26.82
C GLY A 32 15.43 -15.45 26.73
N SER A 33 14.75 -15.83 27.81
CA SER A 33 13.28 -15.83 27.89
C SER A 33 12.72 -14.41 27.72
N ILE A 34 13.33 -13.44 28.38
CA ILE A 34 12.92 -12.04 28.34
C ILE A 34 13.17 -11.47 26.93
N ILE A 35 14.32 -11.77 26.30
CA ILE A 35 14.61 -11.39 24.89
C ILE A 35 13.60 -12.00 23.91
N ASN A 36 13.19 -13.25 24.11
CA ASN A 36 12.20 -13.90 23.24
C ASN A 36 10.85 -13.18 23.28
N ASN A 37 10.51 -12.54 24.40
CA ASN A 37 9.36 -11.66 24.54
C ASN A 37 9.67 -10.19 24.16
N MET A 38 10.82 -9.95 23.50
CA MET A 38 11.34 -8.64 23.11
C MET A 38 11.50 -7.66 24.29
N MET A 39 11.62 -8.18 25.51
CA MET A 39 11.61 -7.41 26.75
C MET A 39 10.34 -6.54 26.91
N ILE A 40 9.21 -7.00 26.35
CA ILE A 40 7.92 -6.29 26.43
C ILE A 40 7.11 -6.87 27.58
N ASP A 41 6.98 -6.05 28.62
CA ASP A 41 6.29 -6.36 29.87
C ASP A 41 4.76 -6.37 29.74
N SER A 42 4.20 -5.47 28.93
CA SER A 42 2.77 -5.46 28.60
C SER A 42 2.50 -4.61 27.36
N TRP A 43 1.43 -4.95 26.65
CA TRP A 43 0.90 -4.13 25.56
C TRP A 43 -0.31 -3.35 26.06
N SER A 44 -0.20 -2.02 26.15
CA SER A 44 -1.37 -1.17 26.36
C SER A 44 -1.90 -0.71 25.00
N SER A 45 -3.12 -1.13 24.65
CA SER A 45 -3.81 -0.62 23.46
C SER A 45 -4.79 0.46 23.89
N ASN A 46 -4.54 1.70 23.49
CA ASN A 46 -5.47 2.80 23.67
C ASN A 46 -5.91 3.29 22.29
N VAL A 47 -7.02 2.74 21.79
CA VAL A 47 -7.60 3.14 20.51
C VAL A 47 -8.49 4.36 20.75
N SER A 48 -8.00 5.54 20.42
CA SER A 48 -8.76 6.80 20.52
C SER A 48 -9.41 7.14 19.18
N PHE A 49 -10.73 6.97 19.08
CA PHE A 49 -11.48 7.43 17.91
C PHE A 49 -11.31 8.94 17.69
N THR A 50 -11.25 9.73 18.76
CA THR A 50 -11.05 11.18 18.71
C THR A 50 -9.72 11.53 18.04
N SER A 51 -8.63 10.84 18.41
CA SER A 51 -7.31 11.07 17.81
C SER A 51 -7.30 10.69 16.33
N TYR A 52 -7.94 9.56 15.98
CA TYR A 52 -8.13 9.16 14.59
C TYR A 52 -8.92 10.20 13.80
N TYR A 53 -10.05 10.70 14.33
CA TYR A 53 -10.89 11.68 13.66
C TYR A 53 -10.16 12.99 13.39
N HIS A 54 -9.37 13.48 14.36
CA HIS A 54 -8.55 14.67 14.20
C HIS A 54 -7.43 14.49 13.17
N ALA A 55 -6.77 13.32 13.14
CA ALA A 55 -5.75 13.01 12.14
C ALA A 55 -6.34 12.85 10.74
N CYS A 56 -7.53 12.25 10.63
CA CYS A 56 -8.28 12.10 9.39
C CYS A 56 -8.70 13.46 8.81
N ALA A 57 -8.97 14.45 9.67
CA ALA A 57 -9.29 15.83 9.31
C ALA A 57 -10.25 15.94 8.12
N PRO A 58 -11.47 15.35 8.22
CA PRO A 58 -12.37 15.26 7.08
C PRO A 58 -12.74 16.66 6.56
N SER A 59 -12.50 16.88 5.27
CA SER A 59 -12.73 18.18 4.61
C SER A 59 -14.21 18.44 4.32
N THR A 60 -15.00 17.39 4.11
CA THR A 60 -16.43 17.47 3.83
C THR A 60 -17.17 16.27 4.41
N CYS A 61 -18.24 16.51 5.16
CA CYS A 61 -19.17 15.47 5.61
C CYS A 61 -20.54 15.68 4.96
N THR A 62 -21.06 14.64 4.32
CA THR A 62 -22.42 14.62 3.78
C THR A 62 -23.32 13.77 4.66
N PHE A 63 -24.44 14.33 5.10
CA PHE A 63 -25.50 13.61 5.81
C PHE A 63 -26.81 13.72 5.03
N GLU A 64 -27.52 12.60 4.88
CA GLU A 64 -28.81 12.57 4.20
C GLU A 64 -29.94 12.78 5.22
N ASN A 65 -30.54 13.97 5.23
CA ASN A 65 -31.69 14.27 6.10
C ASN A 65 -32.99 14.16 5.29
N LYS A 66 -33.68 13.01 5.40
CA LYS A 66 -34.96 12.75 4.70
C LYS A 66 -36.14 13.46 5.39
N HIS A 67 -36.25 14.78 5.22
CA HIS A 67 -37.48 15.47 5.56
C HIS A 67 -38.52 15.31 4.45
N ARG A 68 -39.57 14.51 4.70
CA ARG A 68 -40.84 14.67 3.99
C ARG A 68 -41.49 15.95 4.52
N MET A 69 -41.61 16.97 3.67
CA MET A 69 -42.42 18.15 3.98
C MET A 69 -43.83 17.66 4.32
N ASN A 70 -44.24 17.82 5.58
CA ASN A 70 -45.58 17.45 6.02
C ASN A 70 -46.58 18.30 5.24
N ILE A 71 -47.52 17.65 4.54
CA ILE A 71 -48.54 18.34 3.73
C ILE A 71 -49.32 19.36 4.58
N PHE A 72 -49.49 19.06 5.87
CA PHE A 72 -50.13 19.97 6.82
C PHE A 72 -49.29 21.23 7.03
N LEU A 73 -47.97 21.12 7.17
CA LEU A 73 -47.06 22.26 7.30
C LEU A 73 -47.07 23.11 6.02
N LEU A 74 -47.15 22.48 4.84
CA LEU A 74 -47.18 23.20 3.57
C LEU A 74 -48.48 23.98 3.40
N VAL A 75 -49.62 23.36 3.73
CA VAL A 75 -50.93 24.01 3.70
C VAL A 75 -51.04 25.12 4.75
N THR A 76 -50.59 24.89 5.99
CA THR A 76 -50.64 25.92 7.04
C THR A 76 -49.70 27.08 6.74
N THR A 77 -48.55 26.84 6.13
CA THR A 77 -47.63 27.92 5.69
C THR A 77 -48.28 28.76 4.59
N ILE A 78 -48.96 28.15 3.61
CA ILE A 78 -49.69 28.90 2.57
C ILE A 78 -50.82 29.72 3.20
N VAL A 79 -51.65 29.11 4.04
CA VAL A 79 -52.79 29.80 4.69
C VAL A 79 -52.31 30.93 5.62
N SER A 80 -51.21 30.72 6.36
CA SER A 80 -50.65 31.76 7.25
C SER A 80 -49.99 32.90 6.49
N ILE A 81 -49.35 32.65 5.34
CA ILE A 81 -48.82 33.71 4.49
C ILE A 81 -49.96 34.53 3.88
N PHE A 82 -50.97 33.89 3.29
CA PHE A 82 -52.12 34.60 2.71
C PHE A 82 -52.94 35.35 3.76
N GLY A 83 -53.18 34.72 4.91
CA GLY A 83 -53.92 35.32 6.02
C GLY A 83 -53.15 36.46 6.69
N GLY A 84 -51.89 36.22 7.04
CA GLY A 84 -51.03 37.19 7.73
C GLY A 84 -50.71 38.40 6.86
N LEU A 85 -50.43 38.20 5.57
CA LEU A 85 -50.16 39.30 4.64
C LEU A 85 -51.42 40.14 4.41
N SER A 86 -52.58 39.52 4.16
CA SER A 86 -53.85 40.22 3.97
C SER A 86 -54.26 41.04 5.20
N LEU A 87 -54.10 40.47 6.41
CA LEU A 87 -54.44 41.16 7.65
C LEU A 87 -53.43 42.28 7.97
N GLY A 88 -52.14 42.00 7.84
CA GLY A 88 -51.06 42.95 8.11
C GLY A 88 -51.13 44.19 7.21
N LEU A 89 -51.46 44.01 5.92
CA LEU A 89 -51.65 45.12 4.99
C LEU A 89 -52.88 45.97 5.32
N LYS A 90 -54.00 45.37 5.75
CA LYS A 90 -55.17 46.12 6.22
C LYS A 90 -54.86 46.96 7.45
N VAL A 91 -54.06 46.44 8.37
CA VAL A 91 -53.66 47.15 9.59
C VAL A 91 -52.67 48.28 9.27
N CYS A 92 -51.62 48.00 8.48
CA CYS A 92 -50.66 49.03 8.07
C CYS A 92 -51.34 50.17 7.31
N MET A 93 -52.30 49.86 6.43
CA MET A 93 -53.05 50.88 5.71
C MET A 93 -53.89 51.75 6.65
N LYS A 94 -54.57 51.16 7.64
CA LYS A 94 -55.29 51.95 8.66
C LYS A 94 -54.36 52.91 9.40
N ILE A 95 -53.19 52.43 9.81
CA ILE A 95 -52.19 53.24 10.53
C ILE A 95 -51.68 54.37 9.62
N ILE A 96 -51.37 54.08 8.35
CA ILE A 96 -50.93 55.09 7.39
C ILE A 96 -52.01 56.15 7.17
N LEU A 97 -53.29 55.75 7.03
CA LEU A 97 -54.39 56.69 6.87
C LEU A 97 -54.63 57.56 8.11
N GLU A 98 -54.53 56.99 9.32
CA GLU A 98 -54.63 57.77 10.56
C GLU A 98 -53.46 58.77 10.71
N ILE A 99 -52.26 58.40 10.27
CA ILE A 99 -51.10 59.30 10.23
C ILE A 99 -51.31 60.38 9.17
N TRP A 100 -51.81 60.02 7.97
CA TRP A 100 -52.07 60.96 6.88
C TRP A 100 -53.17 61.96 7.22
N GLU A 101 -54.24 61.52 7.89
CA GLU A 101 -55.32 62.37 8.38
C GLU A 101 -54.82 63.34 9.47
N LYS A 102 -53.92 62.89 10.35
CA LYS A 102 -53.25 63.78 11.32
C LYS A 102 -52.32 64.80 10.66
N VAL A 103 -51.62 64.43 9.58
CA VAL A 103 -50.75 65.33 8.83
C VAL A 103 -51.55 66.35 8.02
N MET A 104 -52.65 65.93 7.39
CA MET A 104 -53.53 66.79 6.59
C MET A 104 -54.41 67.72 7.44
N ASN A 105 -54.79 67.31 8.66
CA ASN A 105 -55.49 68.19 9.61
C ASN A 105 -54.60 69.35 10.15
N GLY A 106 -53.30 69.37 9.81
CA GLY A 106 -52.41 70.51 9.98
C GLY A 106 -52.45 71.54 8.83
N CYS A 107 -53.14 71.26 7.72
CA CYS A 107 -53.35 72.19 6.60
C CYS A 107 -54.85 72.50 6.45
N HIS A 108 -55.24 73.73 6.81
CA HIS A 108 -56.63 74.17 6.71
C HIS A 108 -57.10 74.30 5.25
N HIS A 109 -58.34 73.86 5.02
CA HIS A 109 -59.28 74.18 3.93
C HIS A 109 -59.34 73.24 2.70
N THR A 110 -60.32 72.33 2.68
CA THR A 110 -61.50 72.35 1.77
C THR A 110 -62.23 70.99 1.77
N ASN A 111 -63.56 71.02 1.96
CA ASN A 111 -64.46 69.86 2.04
C ASN A 111 -64.86 69.24 0.68
N SER A 112 -64.13 69.50 -0.41
CA SER A 112 -64.51 69.00 -1.76
C SER A 112 -63.65 67.83 -2.27
N ILE A 113 -62.62 67.41 -1.53
CA ILE A 113 -61.67 66.36 -1.97
C ILE A 113 -62.10 64.97 -1.47
N ARG A 114 -63.04 64.90 -0.51
CA ARG A 114 -63.41 63.68 0.23
C ARG A 114 -64.09 62.60 -0.63
N SER A 115 -64.74 62.94 -1.75
CA SER A 115 -65.40 61.96 -2.62
C SER A 115 -64.54 61.46 -3.79
N CYS A 116 -63.50 62.22 -4.19
CA CYS A 116 -62.59 61.81 -5.27
C CYS A 116 -61.45 60.93 -4.73
N VAL A 117 -60.96 61.19 -3.50
CA VAL A 117 -59.89 60.40 -2.86
C VAL A 117 -60.34 58.99 -2.50
N ILE A 118 -61.59 58.77 -2.05
CA ILE A 118 -62.06 57.44 -1.62
C ILE A 118 -62.23 56.47 -2.81
N HIS A 119 -62.54 56.97 -4.02
CA HIS A 119 -62.67 56.12 -5.20
C HIS A 119 -61.30 55.78 -5.82
N ASP A 120 -60.34 56.70 -5.77
CA ASP A 120 -58.97 56.50 -6.24
C ASP A 120 -58.11 55.68 -5.23
N GLU A 121 -58.40 55.79 -3.93
CA GLU A 121 -57.81 54.99 -2.84
C GLU A 121 -58.05 53.49 -3.02
N ARG A 122 -59.26 53.07 -3.40
CA ARG A 122 -59.57 51.65 -3.65
C ARG A 122 -58.76 51.09 -4.82
N GLN A 123 -58.50 51.91 -5.84
CA GLN A 123 -57.82 51.48 -7.06
C GLN A 123 -56.30 51.44 -6.89
N LEU A 124 -55.70 52.41 -6.18
CA LEU A 124 -54.26 52.44 -5.89
C LEU A 124 -53.85 51.35 -4.88
N THR A 125 -54.68 51.12 -3.85
CA THR A 125 -54.46 50.06 -2.85
C THR A 125 -54.58 48.66 -3.45
N SER A 126 -55.55 48.47 -4.35
CA SER A 126 -55.68 47.22 -5.10
C SER A 126 -54.44 46.96 -5.95
N ARG A 127 -53.90 47.97 -6.64
CA ARG A 127 -52.71 47.81 -7.49
C ARG A 127 -51.42 47.56 -6.72
N LEU A 128 -51.22 48.23 -5.57
CA LEU A 128 -50.06 48.00 -4.70
C LEU A 128 -50.09 46.61 -4.04
N ASN A 129 -51.27 46.15 -3.61
CA ASN A 129 -51.43 44.81 -3.06
C ASN A 129 -51.17 43.72 -4.12
N SER A 130 -51.68 43.91 -5.35
CA SER A 130 -51.39 42.99 -6.45
C SER A 130 -49.91 42.98 -6.85
N LEU A 131 -49.23 44.12 -6.81
CA LEU A 131 -47.79 44.21 -7.10
C LEU A 131 -46.94 43.49 -6.04
N LEU A 132 -47.22 43.70 -4.76
CA LEU A 132 -46.48 43.05 -3.67
C LEU A 132 -46.72 41.53 -3.64
N LEU A 133 -47.93 41.10 -3.97
CA LEU A 133 -48.25 39.68 -4.14
C LEU A 133 -47.50 39.07 -5.34
N ALA A 134 -47.37 39.81 -6.44
CA ALA A 134 -46.57 39.38 -7.59
C ALA A 134 -45.08 39.25 -7.24
N ILE A 135 -44.53 40.19 -6.46
CA ILE A 135 -43.13 40.15 -6.01
C ILE A 135 -42.89 38.95 -5.09
N THR A 136 -43.76 38.70 -4.11
CA THR A 136 -43.61 37.55 -3.19
C THR A 136 -43.74 36.21 -3.92
N LEU A 137 -44.65 36.10 -4.89
CA LEU A 137 -44.75 34.92 -5.77
C LEU A 137 -43.50 34.74 -6.65
N CYS A 138 -42.93 35.83 -7.17
CA CYS A 138 -41.70 35.79 -7.95
C CYS A 138 -40.50 35.33 -7.10
N CYS A 139 -40.38 35.83 -5.87
CA CYS A 139 -39.35 35.39 -4.92
C CYS A 139 -39.49 33.89 -4.55
N LEU A 140 -40.73 33.41 -4.33
CA LEU A 140 -40.99 31.99 -4.08
C LEU A 140 -40.67 31.13 -5.32
N PHE A 141 -40.98 31.62 -6.52
CA PHE A 141 -40.63 30.98 -7.78
C PHE A 141 -39.12 30.81 -7.92
N VAL A 142 -38.35 31.90 -7.78
CA VAL A 142 -36.88 31.89 -7.80
C VAL A 142 -36.33 30.88 -6.79
N ASN A 143 -36.76 30.95 -5.53
CA ASN A 143 -36.29 30.03 -4.49
C ASN A 143 -36.62 28.54 -4.81
N SER A 144 -37.76 28.28 -5.44
CA SER A 144 -38.18 26.92 -5.83
C SER A 144 -37.54 26.41 -7.12
N ALA A 145 -37.11 27.31 -8.01
CA ALA A 145 -36.51 27.01 -9.31
C ALA A 145 -35.00 26.74 -9.20
N PHE A 146 -34.31 27.47 -8.33
CA PHE A 146 -32.85 27.34 -8.17
C PHE A 146 -32.42 26.28 -7.14
N LYS A 147 -33.36 25.66 -6.42
CA LYS A 147 -33.03 24.60 -5.45
C LYS A 147 -32.79 23.28 -6.18
N SER A 148 -31.53 22.93 -6.38
CA SER A 148 -31.12 21.64 -6.93
C SER A 148 -31.47 20.48 -5.99
N ARG A 149 -31.83 19.33 -6.55
CA ARG A 149 -32.10 18.11 -5.78
C ARG A 149 -31.09 17.03 -6.12
N LEU A 150 -30.47 16.45 -5.09
CA LEU A 150 -29.68 15.23 -5.26
C LEU A 150 -30.64 14.04 -5.36
N ILE A 151 -30.47 13.22 -6.39
CA ILE A 151 -31.21 11.97 -6.57
C ILE A 151 -30.21 10.83 -6.49
N THR A 152 -30.51 9.86 -5.63
CA THR A 152 -29.75 8.62 -5.51
C THR A 152 -30.52 7.49 -6.17
N VAL A 153 -29.87 6.77 -7.08
CA VAL A 153 -30.42 5.63 -7.80
C VAL A 153 -29.69 4.37 -7.34
N GLN A 154 -30.44 3.30 -7.11
CA GLN A 154 -29.89 1.99 -6.76
C GLN A 154 -30.11 1.00 -7.91
N ILE A 155 -29.05 0.27 -8.26
CA ILE A 155 -29.04 -0.81 -9.24
C ILE A 155 -28.65 -2.08 -8.52
N LEU A 156 -29.43 -3.15 -8.71
CA LEU A 156 -29.17 -4.46 -8.12
C LEU A 156 -28.31 -5.29 -9.07
N LYS A 157 -27.32 -6.01 -8.53
CA LYS A 157 -26.44 -6.94 -9.27
C LYS A 157 -25.95 -6.36 -10.61
N PRO A 158 -25.15 -5.27 -10.57
CA PRO A 158 -24.62 -4.64 -11.78
C PRO A 158 -23.75 -5.62 -12.58
N SER A 159 -23.75 -5.49 -13.91
CA SER A 159 -22.73 -6.13 -14.75
C SER A 159 -21.44 -5.30 -14.75
N LEU A 160 -20.31 -5.89 -15.19
CA LEU A 160 -19.05 -5.15 -15.33
C LEU A 160 -19.20 -3.90 -16.20
N THR A 161 -19.84 -4.05 -17.37
CA THR A 161 -20.08 -2.94 -18.30
C THR A 161 -20.92 -1.83 -17.66
N THR A 162 -21.98 -2.20 -16.93
CA THR A 162 -22.82 -1.24 -16.21
C THR A 162 -22.04 -0.49 -15.14
N TYR A 163 -21.16 -1.18 -14.40
CA TYR A 163 -20.32 -0.52 -13.41
C TYR A 163 -19.31 0.45 -14.05
N GLU A 164 -18.66 0.06 -15.14
CA GLU A 164 -17.70 0.90 -15.84
C GLU A 164 -18.36 2.16 -16.43
N ASP A 165 -19.55 2.03 -17.03
CA ASP A 165 -20.35 3.16 -17.52
C ASP A 165 -20.73 4.14 -16.40
N LEU A 166 -21.14 3.61 -15.23
CA LEU A 166 -21.47 4.41 -14.05
C LEU A 166 -20.25 5.11 -13.48
N LEU A 167 -19.11 4.43 -13.44
CA LEU A 167 -17.86 5.00 -12.96
C LEU A 167 -17.39 6.13 -13.88
N GLN A 168 -17.58 6.01 -15.21
CA GLN A 168 -17.27 7.07 -16.16
C GLN A 168 -18.18 8.30 -15.98
N SER A 169 -19.46 8.08 -15.67
CA SER A 169 -20.46 9.15 -15.59
C SER A 169 -20.58 9.80 -14.21
N TYR A 170 -20.28 9.05 -13.15
CA TYR A 170 -20.57 9.40 -11.76
C TYR A 170 -19.46 8.98 -10.78
N ALA A 171 -18.20 9.04 -11.21
CA ALA A 171 -17.01 8.58 -10.47
C ALA A 171 -17.00 8.93 -8.97
N ASP A 172 -17.41 10.16 -8.62
CA ASP A 172 -17.34 10.68 -7.24
C ASP A 172 -18.45 10.17 -6.32
N THR A 173 -19.52 9.57 -6.88
CA THR A 173 -20.73 9.21 -6.10
C THR A 173 -21.14 7.75 -6.24
N VAL A 174 -20.55 7.02 -7.19
CA VAL A 174 -20.85 5.59 -7.39
C VAL A 174 -20.22 4.78 -6.26
N GLN A 175 -21.04 4.01 -5.58
CA GLN A 175 -20.63 3.11 -4.50
C GLN A 175 -21.33 1.78 -4.68
N CYS A 176 -20.57 0.70 -4.67
CA CYS A 176 -21.12 -0.65 -4.86
C CYS A 176 -20.71 -1.53 -3.70
N SER A 177 -21.66 -2.20 -3.07
CA SER A 177 -21.40 -3.07 -1.92
C SER A 177 -21.11 -4.50 -2.39
N CYS A 178 -19.96 -5.04 -2.00
CA CYS A 178 -19.63 -6.46 -2.23
C CYS A 178 -20.45 -7.35 -1.30
N SER A 179 -20.93 -8.50 -1.78
CA SER A 179 -21.50 -9.52 -0.90
C SER A 179 -20.40 -10.29 -0.16
N GLN A 180 -19.25 -10.48 -0.81
CA GLN A 180 -18.08 -11.08 -0.19
C GLN A 180 -17.04 -9.99 0.10
N ILE A 181 -16.86 -9.70 1.40
CA ILE A 181 -15.97 -8.62 1.86
C ILE A 181 -14.50 -9.04 1.97
N SER A 182 -14.22 -10.33 1.87
CA SER A 182 -12.89 -10.92 2.03
C SER A 182 -12.61 -11.83 0.85
N ILE A 183 -11.67 -11.43 -0.01
CA ILE A 183 -11.35 -12.13 -1.26
C ILE A 183 -9.87 -12.46 -1.27
N GLN A 184 -9.54 -13.74 -1.38
CA GLN A 184 -8.15 -14.20 -1.42
C GLN A 184 -7.46 -13.72 -2.71
N TYR A 185 -6.24 -13.19 -2.60
CA TYR A 185 -5.49 -12.65 -3.74
C TYR A 185 -5.29 -13.68 -4.86
N GLU A 186 -5.05 -14.94 -4.52
CA GLU A 186 -4.88 -16.03 -5.49
C GLU A 186 -6.02 -16.14 -6.52
N SER A 187 -7.25 -15.75 -6.16
CA SER A 187 -8.41 -15.84 -7.06
C SER A 187 -8.35 -14.86 -8.24
N PHE A 188 -7.59 -13.77 -8.12
CA PHE A 188 -7.56 -12.70 -9.14
C PHE A 188 -6.17 -12.14 -9.45
N VAL A 189 -5.13 -12.57 -8.73
CA VAL A 189 -3.72 -12.19 -8.92
C VAL A 189 -2.89 -13.43 -9.23
N THR A 190 -2.06 -13.34 -10.28
CA THR A 190 -1.04 -14.35 -10.59
C THR A 190 0.31 -13.67 -10.68
N ILE A 191 1.30 -14.22 -9.98
CA ILE A 191 2.68 -13.72 -9.96
C ILE A 191 3.58 -14.88 -10.33
N VAL A 192 4.30 -14.77 -11.43
CA VAL A 192 5.24 -15.79 -11.91
C VAL A 192 6.65 -15.18 -11.91
N PRO A 193 7.57 -15.67 -11.07
CA PRO A 193 8.96 -15.23 -11.09
C PRO A 193 9.72 -15.95 -12.23
N HIS A 194 10.55 -15.20 -12.93
CA HIS A 194 11.50 -15.74 -13.90
C HIS A 194 12.90 -15.61 -13.31
N PHE A 195 13.54 -16.75 -13.04
CA PHE A 195 14.89 -16.81 -12.47
C PHE A 195 15.95 -16.71 -13.57
N HIS A 196 17.14 -16.30 -13.17
CA HIS A 196 18.33 -16.24 -14.01
C HIS A 196 18.60 -17.62 -14.60
N GLN A 197 18.92 -17.64 -15.89
CA GLN A 197 19.06 -18.86 -16.69
C GLN A 197 20.14 -19.83 -16.15
N ILE A 198 21.11 -19.31 -15.39
CA ILE A 198 22.10 -20.12 -14.65
C ILE A 198 21.44 -21.17 -13.74
N CYS A 199 20.30 -20.86 -13.13
CA CYS A 199 19.58 -21.76 -12.23
C CYS A 199 18.78 -22.86 -12.94
N SER A 200 18.70 -22.80 -14.27
CA SER A 200 18.13 -23.84 -15.14
C SER A 200 19.16 -24.41 -16.12
N SER A 201 20.44 -24.03 -15.98
CA SER A 201 21.52 -24.44 -16.87
C SER A 201 22.18 -25.74 -16.42
N ASP A 202 23.02 -26.32 -17.27
CA ASP A 202 23.80 -27.51 -16.95
C ASP A 202 24.75 -27.29 -15.76
N PHE A 203 25.16 -26.05 -15.46
CA PHE A 203 26.07 -25.73 -14.35
C PHE A 203 25.53 -26.06 -12.95
N VAL A 204 24.21 -26.21 -12.80
CA VAL A 204 23.58 -26.64 -11.54
C VAL A 204 23.13 -28.10 -11.57
N SER A 205 23.41 -28.82 -12.67
CA SER A 205 23.04 -30.22 -12.83
C SER A 205 24.00 -31.15 -12.07
N ASN A 206 23.48 -32.29 -11.62
CA ASN A 206 24.31 -33.35 -11.04
C ASN A 206 25.31 -33.92 -12.05
N GLU A 207 24.97 -33.93 -13.35
CA GLU A 207 25.86 -34.43 -14.41
C GLU A 207 27.14 -33.59 -14.49
N TRP A 208 26.99 -32.26 -14.52
CA TRP A 208 28.10 -31.32 -14.52
C TRP A 208 28.94 -31.39 -13.24
N ILE A 209 28.29 -31.40 -12.08
CA ILE A 209 28.98 -31.47 -10.77
C ILE A 209 29.82 -32.75 -10.68
N ASN A 210 29.25 -33.89 -11.05
CA ASN A 210 29.96 -35.18 -11.06
C ASN A 210 31.11 -35.19 -12.07
N TYR A 211 30.94 -34.53 -13.21
CA TYR A 211 32.00 -34.40 -14.21
C TYR A 211 33.20 -33.63 -13.67
N ILE A 212 32.98 -32.47 -13.05
CA ILE A 212 34.04 -31.66 -12.43
C ILE A 212 34.72 -32.43 -11.31
N GLN A 213 33.95 -33.11 -10.45
CA GLN A 213 34.50 -33.93 -9.37
C GLN A 213 35.38 -35.08 -9.89
N ASN A 214 34.99 -35.75 -10.97
CA ASN A 214 35.78 -36.85 -11.54
C ASN A 214 37.09 -36.37 -12.19
N ARG A 215 37.15 -35.13 -12.67
CA ARG A 215 38.40 -34.53 -13.17
C ARG A 215 39.45 -34.37 -12.06
N LEU A 216 39.02 -34.09 -10.83
CA LEU A 216 39.91 -34.02 -9.66
C LEU A 216 40.55 -35.36 -9.31
N ASN A 217 39.94 -36.48 -9.69
CA ASN A 217 40.45 -37.83 -9.46
C ASN A 217 41.47 -38.30 -10.52
N SER A 218 41.86 -37.43 -11.46
CA SER A 218 42.88 -37.72 -12.46
C SER A 218 44.30 -37.70 -11.85
N THR A 219 45.27 -38.28 -12.55
CA THR A 219 46.60 -38.67 -12.03
C THR A 219 47.52 -37.54 -11.56
N GLU A 220 47.16 -36.26 -11.78
CA GLU A 220 47.88 -35.11 -11.25
C GLU A 220 46.94 -34.25 -10.39
N PRO A 221 47.13 -34.20 -9.05
CA PRO A 221 46.32 -33.36 -8.19
C PRO A 221 46.58 -31.89 -8.52
N TYR A 222 45.51 -31.11 -8.70
CA TYR A 222 45.60 -29.67 -8.87
C TYR A 222 46.19 -29.02 -7.61
N ASP A 223 46.98 -27.97 -7.80
CA ASP A 223 47.44 -27.14 -6.69
C ASP A 223 46.22 -26.46 -6.02
N ILE A 224 46.36 -26.18 -4.72
CA ILE A 224 45.27 -25.64 -3.88
C ILE A 224 44.77 -24.25 -4.31
N ASP A 225 45.58 -23.54 -5.09
CA ASP A 225 45.30 -22.24 -5.72
C ASP A 225 44.74 -22.35 -7.14
N ASP A 226 44.66 -23.56 -7.72
CA ASP A 226 43.88 -23.78 -8.94
C ASP A 226 42.39 -23.84 -8.60
N TRP A 227 41.56 -23.08 -9.33
CA TRP A 227 40.12 -23.03 -9.10
C TRP A 227 39.47 -24.41 -9.20
N TYR A 228 39.99 -25.31 -10.05
CA TYR A 228 39.44 -26.66 -10.20
C TYR A 228 39.39 -27.39 -8.86
N TYR A 229 40.36 -27.16 -7.96
CA TYR A 229 40.46 -27.80 -6.64
C TYR A 229 39.23 -27.61 -5.75
N SER A 230 38.49 -26.50 -5.95
CA SER A 230 37.26 -26.21 -5.20
C SER A 230 36.02 -26.09 -6.09
N ALA A 231 36.14 -26.38 -7.39
CA ALA A 231 35.11 -26.12 -8.38
C ALA A 231 33.83 -26.93 -8.13
N ASP A 232 33.95 -28.20 -7.76
CA ASP A 232 32.81 -29.06 -7.42
C ASP A 232 31.99 -28.46 -6.27
N ALA A 233 32.66 -28.01 -5.21
CA ALA A 233 32.03 -27.34 -4.08
C ALA A 233 31.37 -26.01 -4.51
N GLN A 234 31.99 -25.24 -5.39
CA GLN A 234 31.41 -24.01 -5.93
C GLN A 234 30.12 -24.28 -6.73
N PHE A 235 30.10 -25.30 -7.60
CA PHE A 235 28.89 -25.63 -8.37
C PHE A 235 27.78 -26.25 -7.51
N GLN A 236 28.12 -27.05 -6.50
CA GLN A 236 27.16 -27.53 -5.49
C GLN A 236 26.52 -26.37 -4.71
N LEU A 237 27.33 -25.37 -4.33
CA LEU A 237 26.85 -24.16 -3.66
C LEU A 237 25.97 -23.34 -4.60
N LEU A 238 26.33 -23.20 -5.88
CA LEU A 238 25.50 -22.51 -6.88
C LEU A 238 24.13 -23.18 -7.02
N ALA A 239 24.09 -24.51 -7.15
CA ALA A 239 22.84 -25.27 -7.21
C ALA A 239 21.99 -25.06 -5.95
N SER A 240 22.61 -25.12 -4.76
CA SER A 240 21.94 -24.89 -3.48
C SER A 240 21.38 -23.46 -3.37
N ILE A 241 22.15 -22.46 -3.81
CA ILE A 241 21.70 -21.05 -3.83
C ILE A 241 20.52 -20.86 -4.79
N CYS A 242 20.57 -21.47 -5.97
CA CYS A 242 19.45 -21.45 -6.92
C CYS A 242 18.19 -22.07 -6.31
N GLN A 243 18.30 -23.22 -5.66
CA GLN A 243 17.18 -23.85 -4.96
C GLN A 243 16.64 -22.95 -3.84
N LEU A 244 17.50 -22.45 -2.95
CA LEU A 244 17.10 -21.63 -1.81
C LEU A 244 16.44 -20.31 -2.24
N THR A 245 16.94 -19.68 -3.29
CA THR A 245 16.32 -18.46 -3.84
C THR A 245 14.95 -18.75 -4.47
N GLN A 246 14.81 -19.85 -5.20
CA GLN A 246 13.53 -20.30 -5.76
C GLN A 246 12.48 -20.60 -4.68
N GLU A 247 12.87 -21.35 -3.65
CA GLU A 247 12.01 -21.65 -2.50
C GLU A 247 11.63 -20.37 -1.74
N THR A 248 12.60 -19.49 -1.47
CA THR A 248 12.35 -18.20 -0.79
C THR A 248 11.30 -17.36 -1.52
N VAL A 249 11.43 -17.26 -2.84
CA VAL A 249 10.49 -16.48 -3.67
C VAL A 249 9.12 -17.16 -3.74
N SER A 250 9.09 -18.47 -3.94
CA SER A 250 7.84 -19.25 -4.01
C SER A 250 7.05 -19.13 -2.72
N SER A 251 7.69 -19.35 -1.56
CA SER A 251 7.06 -19.19 -0.26
C SER A 251 6.62 -17.74 0.02
N ALA A 252 7.34 -16.74 -0.48
CA ALA A 252 6.93 -15.35 -0.35
C ALA A 252 5.67 -15.05 -1.19
N ILE A 253 5.61 -15.57 -2.42
CA ILE A 253 4.45 -15.41 -3.31
C ILE A 253 3.25 -16.14 -2.70
N GLU A 254 3.40 -17.40 -2.28
CA GLU A 254 2.34 -18.18 -1.64
C GLU A 254 1.76 -17.47 -0.42
N ARG A 255 2.63 -16.94 0.46
CA ARG A 255 2.18 -16.14 1.60
C ARG A 255 1.42 -14.89 1.19
N LEU A 256 1.83 -14.22 0.11
CA LEU A 256 1.11 -13.06 -0.40
C LEU A 256 -0.24 -13.45 -0.98
N THR A 257 -0.30 -14.46 -1.83
CA THR A 257 -1.52 -14.89 -2.53
C THR A 257 -2.53 -15.56 -1.59
N ALA A 258 -2.07 -16.16 -0.50
CA ALA A 258 -2.90 -16.67 0.59
C ALA A 258 -3.57 -15.56 1.43
N ASN A 259 -3.10 -14.32 1.34
CA ASN A 259 -3.73 -13.20 2.04
C ASN A 259 -5.05 -12.78 1.39
N TYR A 260 -5.88 -12.11 2.19
CA TYR A 260 -7.20 -11.64 1.78
C TYR A 260 -7.20 -10.13 1.55
N LEU A 261 -7.81 -9.72 0.45
CA LEU A 261 -8.30 -8.37 0.25
C LEU A 261 -9.57 -8.18 1.07
N ILE A 262 -9.51 -7.30 2.07
CA ILE A 262 -10.69 -6.92 2.84
C ILE A 262 -11.20 -5.58 2.32
N ASN A 263 -12.42 -5.59 1.76
CA ASN A 263 -13.14 -4.38 1.41
C ASN A 263 -14.66 -4.60 1.38
N ILE A 264 -15.40 -3.62 1.88
CA ILE A 264 -16.88 -3.64 1.87
C ILE A 264 -17.41 -3.15 0.52
N GLU A 265 -16.69 -2.21 -0.09
CA GLU A 265 -17.06 -1.61 -1.36
C GLU A 265 -16.27 -2.21 -2.53
N LEU A 266 -16.80 -2.14 -3.74
CA LEU A 266 -16.07 -2.51 -4.94
C LEU A 266 -14.99 -1.46 -5.23
N LEU A 267 -13.72 -1.87 -5.27
CA LEU A 267 -12.63 -0.98 -5.66
C LEU A 267 -12.63 -0.77 -7.17
N SER A 268 -12.39 0.46 -7.62
CA SER A 268 -12.15 0.72 -9.05
C SER A 268 -10.89 0.00 -9.53
N ARG A 269 -10.81 -0.29 -10.84
CA ARG A 269 -9.65 -0.95 -11.45
C ARG A 269 -8.32 -0.27 -11.11
N ALA A 270 -8.30 1.07 -11.15
CA ALA A 270 -7.11 1.85 -10.82
C ALA A 270 -6.71 1.69 -9.33
N LEU A 271 -7.69 1.74 -8.41
CA LEU A 271 -7.43 1.63 -6.97
C LEU A 271 -7.01 0.22 -6.58
N LEU A 272 -7.65 -0.81 -7.14
CA LEU A 272 -7.25 -2.21 -6.96
C LEU A 272 -5.82 -2.42 -7.46
N THR A 273 -5.53 -1.99 -8.69
CA THR A 273 -4.18 -2.14 -9.28
C THR A 273 -3.12 -1.46 -8.43
N LYS A 274 -3.39 -0.23 -7.96
CA LYS A 274 -2.48 0.49 -7.06
C LYS A 274 -2.24 -0.27 -5.76
N ARG A 275 -3.31 -0.78 -5.12
CA ARG A 275 -3.22 -1.52 -3.86
C ARG A 275 -2.43 -2.82 -4.01
N ILE A 276 -2.72 -3.63 -5.03
CA ILE A 276 -2.00 -4.88 -5.30
C ILE A 276 -0.54 -4.61 -5.67
N ARG A 277 -0.28 -3.59 -6.50
CA ARG A 277 1.09 -3.22 -6.87
C ARG A 277 1.94 -2.85 -5.66
N MET A 278 1.40 -2.06 -4.72
CA MET A 278 2.11 -1.74 -3.47
C MET A 278 2.45 -2.99 -2.66
N SER A 279 1.55 -3.97 -2.57
CA SER A 279 1.83 -5.23 -1.86
C SER A 279 2.89 -6.08 -2.56
N ILE A 280 2.87 -6.15 -3.90
CA ILE A 280 3.89 -6.87 -4.68
C ILE A 280 5.26 -6.17 -4.57
N ASP A 281 5.29 -4.84 -4.65
CA ASP A 281 6.53 -4.07 -4.55
C ASP A 281 7.15 -4.22 -3.14
N GLN A 282 6.33 -4.31 -2.09
CA GLN A 282 6.81 -4.67 -0.74
C GLN A 282 7.43 -6.06 -0.68
N LEU A 283 6.81 -7.07 -1.30
CA LEU A 283 7.39 -8.42 -1.40
C LEU A 283 8.76 -8.39 -2.09
N GLN A 284 8.88 -7.65 -3.19
CA GLN A 284 10.12 -7.52 -3.97
C GLN A 284 11.25 -6.81 -3.19
N ILE A 285 10.92 -6.02 -2.18
CA ILE A 285 11.91 -5.36 -1.31
C ILE A 285 12.24 -6.23 -0.09
N ILE A 286 11.23 -6.81 0.57
CA ILE A 286 11.39 -7.52 1.84
C ILE A 286 12.09 -8.87 1.63
N SER A 287 11.72 -9.62 0.59
CA SER A 287 12.27 -10.97 0.37
C SER A 287 13.78 -10.96 0.13
N PRO A 288 14.34 -10.15 -0.79
CA PRO A 288 15.80 -10.12 -1.00
C PRO A 288 16.55 -9.60 0.23
N ASN A 289 16.00 -8.61 0.94
CA ASN A 289 16.65 -8.07 2.14
C ASN A 289 16.70 -9.08 3.28
N THR A 290 15.62 -9.83 3.51
CA THR A 290 15.58 -10.89 4.52
C THR A 290 16.57 -11.99 4.15
N PHE A 291 16.54 -12.46 2.90
CA PHE A 291 17.49 -13.47 2.42
C PHE A 291 18.95 -13.02 2.59
N ARG A 292 19.29 -11.81 2.14
CA ARG A 292 20.64 -11.25 2.25
C ARG A 292 21.11 -11.16 3.70
N ARG A 293 20.24 -10.78 4.64
CA ARG A 293 20.56 -10.74 6.07
C ARG A 293 20.87 -12.13 6.61
N THR A 294 20.02 -13.12 6.33
CA THR A 294 20.26 -14.50 6.75
C THR A 294 21.54 -15.05 6.12
N PHE A 295 21.75 -14.81 4.83
CA PHE A 295 22.93 -15.24 4.10
C PHE A 295 24.22 -14.60 4.64
N PHE A 296 24.20 -13.31 4.96
CA PHE A 296 25.29 -12.61 5.62
C PHE A 296 25.60 -13.22 7.00
N LEU A 297 24.58 -13.47 7.83
CA LEU A 297 24.77 -14.10 9.13
C LEU A 297 25.42 -15.48 9.04
N ILE A 298 25.03 -16.29 8.04
CA ILE A 298 25.67 -17.59 7.80
C ILE A 298 27.15 -17.43 7.44
N ARG A 299 27.47 -16.50 6.54
CA ARG A 299 28.87 -16.22 6.13
C ARG A 299 29.72 -15.75 7.31
N GLU A 300 29.20 -14.83 8.11
CA GLU A 300 29.88 -14.34 9.31
C GLU A 300 30.03 -15.45 10.35
N PHE A 301 29.01 -16.28 10.56
CA PHE A 301 29.10 -17.43 11.46
C PHE A 301 30.19 -18.42 11.03
N VAL A 302 30.23 -18.77 9.75
CA VAL A 302 31.25 -19.67 9.19
C VAL A 302 32.66 -19.09 9.36
N GLY A 303 32.84 -17.81 9.02
CA GLY A 303 34.14 -17.14 9.10
C GLY A 303 34.64 -16.93 10.52
N THR A 304 33.79 -16.43 11.42
CA THR A 304 34.16 -16.14 12.82
C THR A 304 34.47 -17.40 13.62
N ASN A 305 33.81 -18.51 13.31
CA ASN A 305 34.10 -19.81 13.92
C ASN A 305 35.23 -20.57 13.21
N MET A 306 35.82 -19.99 12.16
CA MET A 306 36.92 -20.59 11.38
C MET A 306 36.62 -22.03 10.94
N LEU A 307 35.37 -22.31 10.58
CA LEU A 307 34.95 -23.68 10.26
C LEU A 307 35.75 -24.21 9.07
N LEU A 308 36.21 -25.46 9.14
CA LEU A 308 36.97 -26.07 8.06
C LEU A 308 36.10 -26.19 6.80
N SER A 309 36.65 -25.74 5.66
CA SER A 309 36.01 -25.94 4.36
C SER A 309 36.14 -27.39 3.93
N GLY A 310 35.14 -27.92 3.21
CA GLY A 310 35.18 -29.29 2.69
C GLY A 310 36.43 -29.57 1.85
N PRO A 311 36.76 -28.71 0.87
CA PRO A 311 38.01 -28.81 0.10
C PRO A 311 39.29 -28.46 0.89
N SER A 312 39.21 -28.06 2.17
CA SER A 312 40.37 -27.61 2.97
C SER A 312 41.12 -26.40 2.39
N THR A 313 40.42 -25.52 1.67
CA THR A 313 40.98 -24.30 1.06
C THR A 313 41.20 -23.16 2.05
N ASN A 314 40.81 -23.29 3.32
CA ASN A 314 41.07 -22.28 4.37
C ASN A 314 42.21 -22.66 5.32
N TRP A 315 42.40 -23.95 5.62
CA TRP A 315 43.42 -24.43 6.55
C TRP A 315 44.06 -25.70 6.03
N VAL A 316 45.39 -25.75 6.07
CA VAL A 316 46.16 -26.97 5.81
C VAL A 316 46.43 -27.69 7.12
N ILE A 317 46.08 -28.97 7.15
CA ILE A 317 46.37 -29.86 8.28
C ILE A 317 47.75 -30.47 8.06
N ASN A 318 48.72 -30.08 8.87
CA ASN A 318 50.05 -30.67 8.86
C ASN A 318 50.03 -31.94 9.72
N ILE A 319 49.91 -33.09 9.05
CA ILE A 319 50.01 -34.40 9.70
C ILE A 319 51.50 -34.77 9.78
N PRO A 320 52.06 -34.99 10.99
CA PRO A 320 53.43 -35.44 11.12
C PRO A 320 53.61 -36.82 10.44
N HIS A 321 54.80 -37.05 9.86
CA HIS A 321 55.13 -38.30 9.16
C HIS A 321 55.00 -39.55 10.04
N GLU A 322 55.13 -39.41 11.36
CA GLU A 322 54.92 -40.47 12.34
C GLU A 322 53.81 -40.08 13.31
N ILE A 323 52.74 -40.88 13.35
CA ILE A 323 51.66 -40.72 14.32
C ILE A 323 52.10 -41.37 15.62
N VAL A 324 52.66 -40.57 16.51
CA VAL A 324 52.97 -40.97 17.89
C VAL A 324 51.79 -40.65 18.80
N GLU A 325 51.53 -41.52 19.77
CA GLU A 325 50.52 -41.30 20.80
C GLU A 325 50.86 -40.02 21.59
N GLY A 326 49.93 -39.06 21.62
CA GLY A 326 50.15 -37.72 22.19
C GLY A 326 50.73 -36.68 21.22
N GLY A 327 50.88 -37.01 19.93
CA GLY A 327 51.29 -36.05 18.90
C GLY A 327 50.25 -34.92 18.69
N THR A 328 50.74 -33.70 18.46
CA THR A 328 49.88 -32.55 18.15
C THR A 328 49.66 -32.43 16.64
N VAL A 329 48.41 -32.23 16.23
CA VAL A 329 48.06 -31.89 14.85
C VAL A 329 48.10 -30.38 14.72
N ASN A 330 48.99 -29.87 13.87
CA ASN A 330 49.12 -28.43 13.64
C ASN A 330 48.33 -28.04 12.39
N MET A 331 47.58 -26.95 12.49
CA MET A 331 46.86 -26.38 11.35
C MET A 331 47.47 -25.03 11.01
N LYS A 332 47.63 -24.76 9.72
CA LYS A 332 48.13 -23.48 9.22
C LYS A 332 47.07 -22.83 8.31
N PRO A 333 46.76 -21.54 8.48
CA PRO A 333 45.83 -20.86 7.58
C PRO A 333 46.46 -20.68 6.21
N LEU A 334 45.65 -20.81 5.17
CA LEU A 334 46.05 -20.48 3.80
C LEU A 334 46.02 -18.97 3.58
N THR A 335 46.71 -18.52 2.53
CA THR A 335 46.80 -17.12 2.16
C THR A 335 46.54 -16.99 0.66
N TYR A 336 45.62 -16.11 0.30
CA TYR A 336 45.25 -15.82 -1.09
C TYR A 336 45.53 -14.36 -1.39
N ASN A 337 46.35 -14.06 -2.38
CA ASN A 337 46.76 -12.69 -2.74
C ASN A 337 47.17 -11.82 -1.52
N GLY A 338 47.95 -12.39 -0.60
CA GLY A 338 48.42 -11.71 0.63
C GLY A 338 47.38 -11.58 1.76
N CYS A 339 46.16 -12.10 1.59
CA CYS A 339 45.10 -12.12 2.60
C CYS A 339 45.03 -13.50 3.30
N SER A 340 45.18 -13.53 4.63
CA SER A 340 45.18 -14.77 5.42
C SER A 340 43.77 -15.19 5.85
N CYS A 341 43.46 -16.49 5.70
CA CYS A 341 42.17 -17.07 6.10
C CYS A 341 41.91 -17.04 7.61
N GLU A 342 42.93 -16.84 8.43
CA GLU A 342 42.79 -16.60 9.87
C GLU A 342 42.22 -15.19 10.16
N GLN A 343 42.52 -14.22 9.29
CA GLN A 343 42.12 -12.82 9.49
C GLN A 343 40.81 -12.49 8.79
N SER A 344 40.53 -13.12 7.65
CA SER A 344 39.30 -12.90 6.90
C SER A 344 38.87 -14.16 6.15
N SER A 345 37.59 -14.51 6.26
CA SER A 345 36.98 -15.57 5.46
C SER A 345 36.83 -15.19 3.98
N GLN A 346 36.88 -13.90 3.65
CA GLN A 346 36.60 -13.37 2.30
C GLN A 346 37.84 -13.32 1.40
N CYS A 347 38.99 -13.83 1.84
CA CYS A 347 40.19 -13.83 1.01
C CYS A 347 39.98 -14.74 -0.21
N VAL A 348 40.22 -14.16 -1.39
CA VAL A 348 40.11 -14.85 -2.69
C VAL A 348 41.23 -14.41 -3.61
N GLU A 349 41.55 -15.27 -4.57
CA GLU A 349 42.54 -15.05 -5.63
C GLU A 349 41.95 -15.46 -6.97
N SER A 350 42.26 -14.71 -8.02
CA SER A 350 41.76 -15.01 -9.36
C SER A 350 42.52 -16.18 -9.95
N SER A 351 41.80 -17.18 -10.44
CA SER A 351 42.36 -18.36 -11.06
C SER A 351 41.53 -18.69 -12.30
N ARG A 352 42.15 -18.54 -13.48
CA ARG A 352 41.56 -18.81 -14.80
C ARG A 352 40.20 -18.15 -15.06
N GLY A 353 40.04 -16.88 -14.69
CA GLY A 353 38.79 -16.11 -14.88
C GLY A 353 37.71 -16.36 -13.82
N MET A 354 37.89 -17.38 -12.98
CA MET A 354 37.14 -17.64 -11.76
C MET A 354 37.95 -17.21 -10.54
N PHE A 355 37.45 -17.51 -9.33
CA PHE A 355 38.17 -17.32 -8.09
C PHE A 355 38.33 -18.62 -7.31
N VAL A 356 39.39 -18.69 -6.53
CA VAL A 356 39.61 -19.61 -5.42
C VAL A 356 39.78 -18.79 -4.15
N GLY A 357 39.59 -19.37 -2.97
CA GLY A 357 39.75 -18.63 -1.72
C GLY A 357 39.52 -19.48 -0.48
N CYS A 358 39.49 -18.84 0.68
CA CYS A 358 39.32 -19.55 1.96
C CYS A 358 38.08 -20.45 1.96
N TYR A 359 36.97 -19.93 1.45
CA TYR A 359 35.72 -20.66 1.31
C TYR A 359 35.25 -20.65 -0.15
N ALA A 360 34.86 -21.81 -0.66
CA ALA A 360 34.25 -21.96 -1.98
C ALA A 360 33.05 -21.00 -2.19
N LEU A 361 32.29 -20.72 -1.13
CA LEU A 361 31.20 -19.77 -1.16
C LEU A 361 31.66 -18.34 -1.49
N GLU A 362 32.72 -17.86 -0.84
CA GLU A 362 33.25 -16.51 -1.06
C GLU A 362 33.88 -16.39 -2.46
N ALA A 363 34.58 -17.44 -2.88
CA ALA A 363 35.13 -17.54 -4.24
C ALA A 363 34.03 -17.51 -5.31
N LEU A 364 32.96 -18.28 -5.14
CA LEU A 364 31.80 -18.28 -6.03
C LEU A 364 31.15 -16.90 -6.10
N LEU A 365 30.88 -16.27 -4.95
CA LEU A 365 30.23 -14.96 -4.87
C LEU A 365 31.01 -13.85 -5.58
N LYS A 366 32.35 -13.90 -5.50
CA LYS A 366 33.26 -12.96 -6.18
C LYS A 366 33.42 -13.24 -7.68
N SER A 367 33.13 -14.47 -8.11
CA SER A 367 33.21 -14.87 -9.51
C SER A 367 32.19 -14.14 -10.37
N LYS A 368 32.58 -13.87 -11.61
CA LYS A 368 31.79 -13.09 -12.58
C LYS A 368 31.03 -14.03 -13.51
N LEU A 369 29.90 -13.53 -14.03
CA LEU A 369 29.09 -14.28 -14.99
C LEU A 369 29.82 -14.59 -16.31
N ALA A 370 30.81 -13.80 -16.70
CA ALA A 370 31.49 -13.88 -17.99
C ALA A 370 31.94 -15.31 -18.34
N CYS A 371 32.46 -16.07 -17.38
CA CYS A 371 32.90 -17.44 -17.62
C CYS A 371 31.76 -18.46 -17.75
N PHE A 372 30.56 -18.16 -17.23
CA PHE A 372 29.39 -19.01 -17.46
C PHE A 372 28.83 -18.88 -18.87
N TYR A 373 29.17 -17.79 -19.58
CA TYR A 373 28.81 -17.60 -20.99
C TYR A 373 29.79 -18.26 -21.97
N ASP A 374 30.98 -18.63 -21.51
CA ASP A 374 32.01 -19.26 -22.31
C ASP A 374 32.45 -20.58 -21.68
N GLN A 375 31.92 -21.68 -22.21
CA GLN A 375 32.26 -23.03 -21.73
C GLN A 375 33.78 -23.27 -21.76
N GLN A 376 34.56 -22.63 -22.65
CA GLN A 376 36.01 -22.81 -22.68
C GLN A 376 36.72 -22.17 -21.48
N CYS A 377 36.10 -21.18 -20.83
CA CYS A 377 36.64 -20.63 -19.58
C CYS A 377 36.64 -21.69 -18.46
N ILE A 378 35.58 -22.51 -18.40
CA ILE A 378 35.32 -23.44 -17.30
C ILE A 378 35.74 -24.89 -17.64
N ASP A 379 35.60 -25.31 -18.90
CA ASP A 379 36.02 -26.60 -19.43
C ASP A 379 37.06 -26.42 -20.55
N THR A 380 38.31 -26.20 -20.15
CA THR A 380 39.43 -26.04 -21.10
C THR A 380 39.70 -27.27 -21.97
N SER A 381 39.30 -28.48 -21.56
CA SER A 381 39.53 -29.71 -22.34
C SER A 381 38.36 -30.05 -23.26
N GLN A 382 37.22 -29.36 -23.12
CA GLN A 382 35.98 -29.55 -23.89
C GLN A 382 35.53 -31.02 -23.92
N VAL A 383 35.78 -31.75 -22.84
CA VAL A 383 35.40 -33.17 -22.77
C VAL A 383 33.93 -33.29 -22.35
N PHE A 384 33.39 -32.27 -21.66
CA PHE A 384 31.95 -32.22 -21.41
C PHE A 384 31.21 -31.87 -22.71
N GLN A 385 29.99 -32.41 -22.86
CA GLN A 385 29.16 -32.10 -24.01
C GLN A 385 28.93 -30.59 -24.14
N ALA A 386 28.78 -30.10 -25.38
CA ALA A 386 28.56 -28.69 -25.62
C ALA A 386 27.29 -28.23 -24.91
N MET A 387 27.43 -27.25 -24.00
CA MET A 387 26.31 -26.68 -23.26
C MET A 387 25.54 -25.70 -24.14
N ASP A 388 24.21 -25.67 -23.99
CA ASP A 388 23.39 -24.68 -24.68
C ASP A 388 23.49 -23.31 -23.98
N SER A 389 24.43 -22.49 -24.44
CA SER A 389 24.65 -21.13 -23.96
C SER A 389 23.60 -20.13 -24.48
N SER A 390 22.70 -20.53 -25.40
CA SER A 390 21.68 -19.64 -25.98
C SER A 390 20.64 -19.20 -24.94
N SER A 391 20.10 -20.16 -24.20
CA SER A 391 20.41 -20.29 -22.78
C SER A 391 20.42 -19.00 -21.97
N LEU A 392 21.62 -18.40 -21.92
CA LEU A 392 22.04 -17.38 -20.96
C LEU A 392 21.94 -15.95 -21.54
N LEU A 393 21.70 -15.80 -22.84
CA LEU A 393 21.93 -14.55 -23.61
C LEU A 393 20.95 -13.40 -23.29
N SER A 394 19.80 -13.70 -22.68
CA SER A 394 18.80 -12.70 -22.33
C SER A 394 18.73 -12.54 -20.82
N SER A 395 19.67 -11.79 -20.27
CA SER A 395 19.70 -11.41 -18.85
C SER A 395 19.66 -9.89 -18.69
N ARG A 396 19.01 -9.43 -17.61
CA ARG A 396 19.12 -8.03 -17.18
C ARG A 396 20.44 -7.73 -16.47
N PHE A 397 21.19 -8.77 -16.09
CA PHE A 397 22.50 -8.65 -15.46
C PHE A 397 23.58 -8.61 -16.53
N ASP A 398 24.55 -7.72 -16.37
CA ASP A 398 25.69 -7.64 -17.26
C ASP A 398 26.60 -8.86 -17.06
N SER A 399 27.25 -9.36 -18.13
CA SER A 399 28.21 -10.47 -18.04
C SER A 399 29.37 -10.24 -17.05
N ASN A 400 29.74 -8.99 -16.77
CA ASN A 400 30.76 -8.64 -15.79
C ASN A 400 30.22 -8.57 -14.34
N SER A 401 28.91 -8.80 -14.15
CA SER A 401 28.26 -8.85 -12.84
C SER A 401 28.71 -10.09 -12.07
N THR A 402 28.82 -9.97 -10.75
CA THR A 402 29.23 -11.07 -9.87
C THR A 402 28.06 -11.94 -9.48
N ILE A 403 28.30 -13.21 -9.13
CA ILE A 403 27.27 -14.09 -8.57
C ILE A 403 26.64 -13.46 -7.32
N GLU A 404 27.43 -12.77 -6.47
CA GLU A 404 26.90 -12.04 -5.32
C GLU A 404 25.81 -11.02 -5.69
N SER A 405 25.99 -10.30 -6.81
CA SER A 405 25.00 -9.31 -7.25
C SER A 405 23.68 -9.94 -7.70
N LEU A 406 23.74 -11.15 -8.25
CA LEU A 406 22.55 -11.94 -8.61
C LEU A 406 21.87 -12.47 -7.35
N VAL A 407 22.64 -13.06 -6.42
CA VAL A 407 22.14 -13.57 -5.14
C VAL A 407 21.45 -12.46 -4.34
N ALA A 408 22.03 -11.26 -4.32
CA ALA A 408 21.45 -10.10 -3.64
C ALA A 408 20.05 -9.70 -4.17
N GLN A 409 19.71 -10.15 -5.39
CA GLN A 409 18.41 -9.95 -6.03
C GLN A 409 17.65 -11.28 -6.23
N LEU A 410 17.95 -12.29 -5.40
CA LEU A 410 17.32 -13.62 -5.41
C LEU A 410 17.42 -14.35 -6.77
N MET A 411 18.44 -14.03 -7.57
CA MET A 411 18.62 -14.60 -8.91
C MET A 411 17.41 -14.36 -9.83
N ILE A 412 16.66 -13.27 -9.64
CA ILE A 412 15.46 -12.99 -10.43
C ILE A 412 15.81 -12.09 -11.61
N GLU A 413 15.26 -12.43 -12.78
CA GLU A 413 15.24 -11.58 -13.98
C GLU A 413 14.01 -10.67 -13.96
N GLU A 414 12.84 -11.27 -13.90
CA GLU A 414 11.58 -10.54 -13.97
C GLU A 414 10.45 -11.22 -13.21
N TYR A 415 9.37 -10.46 -13.01
CA TYR A 415 8.12 -10.97 -12.46
C TYR A 415 7.00 -10.70 -13.46
N THR A 416 6.40 -11.76 -13.98
CA THR A 416 5.17 -11.67 -14.74
C THR A 416 4.01 -11.51 -13.77
N ARG A 417 3.33 -10.35 -13.84
CA ARG A 417 2.22 -9.97 -12.94
C ARG A 417 0.94 -9.92 -13.76
N ASN A 418 -0.03 -10.74 -13.42
CA ASN A 418 -1.36 -10.69 -14.03
C ASN A 418 -2.41 -10.40 -12.98
N LEU A 419 -3.23 -9.39 -13.23
CA LEU A 419 -4.34 -8.97 -12.37
C LEU A 419 -5.63 -9.03 -13.21
N SER A 420 -6.54 -9.92 -12.86
CA SER A 420 -7.86 -9.97 -13.50
C SER A 420 -8.90 -9.23 -12.67
N TYR A 421 -9.31 -8.06 -13.17
CA TYR A 421 -10.37 -7.28 -12.54
C TYR A 421 -11.73 -7.97 -12.64
N GLU A 422 -11.92 -8.73 -13.73
CA GLU A 422 -13.13 -9.49 -14.02
C GLU A 422 -13.34 -10.57 -12.96
N LYS A 423 -12.30 -11.36 -12.68
CA LYS A 423 -12.32 -12.34 -11.58
C LYS A 423 -12.54 -11.67 -10.22
N TYR A 424 -11.91 -10.52 -9.97
CA TYR A 424 -12.15 -9.76 -8.74
C TYR A 424 -13.62 -9.33 -8.60
N LEU A 425 -14.24 -8.83 -9.67
CA LEU A 425 -15.65 -8.45 -9.68
C LEU A 425 -16.56 -9.65 -9.40
N GLU A 426 -16.29 -10.78 -10.04
CA GLU A 426 -17.02 -12.04 -9.82
C GLU A 426 -16.95 -12.49 -8.36
N GLN A 427 -15.77 -12.41 -7.74
CA GLN A 427 -15.57 -12.76 -6.33
C GLN A 427 -16.23 -11.76 -5.37
N CYS A 428 -16.17 -10.45 -5.65
CA CYS A 428 -16.87 -9.43 -4.88
C CYS A 428 -18.39 -9.62 -4.94
N ALA A 429 -18.90 -10.12 -6.06
CA ALA A 429 -20.32 -10.38 -6.31
C ALA A 429 -21.18 -9.18 -5.87
N ALA A 430 -20.95 -8.03 -6.52
CA ALA A 430 -21.58 -6.76 -6.17
C ALA A 430 -23.10 -6.90 -5.98
N SER A 431 -23.58 -6.67 -4.76
CA SER A 431 -24.97 -6.86 -4.37
C SER A 431 -25.87 -5.75 -4.91
N SER A 432 -25.41 -4.50 -4.76
CA SER A 432 -26.04 -3.33 -5.34
C SER A 432 -25.03 -2.20 -5.51
N CYS A 433 -25.25 -1.35 -6.53
CA CYS A 433 -24.57 -0.08 -6.70
C CYS A 433 -25.55 1.06 -6.47
N THR A 434 -25.09 2.13 -5.85
CA THR A 434 -25.78 3.41 -5.72
C THR A 434 -24.95 4.50 -6.36
N TYR A 435 -25.57 5.40 -7.09
CA TYR A 435 -24.93 6.63 -7.58
C TYR A 435 -25.87 7.81 -7.39
N SER A 436 -25.30 9.00 -7.29
CA SER A 436 -26.07 10.21 -7.05
C SER A 436 -25.79 11.28 -8.09
N TYR A 437 -26.84 11.91 -8.62
CA TYR A 437 -26.70 13.01 -9.55
C TYR A 437 -27.58 14.19 -9.17
N VAL A 438 -27.17 15.38 -9.62
CA VAL A 438 -27.88 16.62 -9.35
C VAL A 438 -28.94 16.83 -10.43
N LEU A 439 -30.22 16.66 -10.06
CA LEU A 439 -31.33 16.98 -10.95
C LEU A 439 -31.59 18.49 -10.90
N LYS A 440 -31.35 19.16 -12.03
CA LYS A 440 -31.81 20.54 -12.27
C LYS A 440 -33.28 20.48 -12.66
N ARG A 441 -34.12 21.26 -11.98
CA ARG A 441 -35.57 21.27 -12.21
C ARG A 441 -35.85 21.89 -13.58
N ASP A 442 -36.72 21.23 -14.34
CA ASP A 442 -37.06 21.68 -15.69
C ASP A 442 -37.82 23.02 -15.62
N MET A 443 -37.36 24.00 -16.41
CA MET A 443 -37.92 25.36 -16.45
C MET A 443 -39.42 25.33 -16.78
N ILE A 444 -39.86 24.33 -17.55
CA ILE A 444 -41.25 24.13 -17.95
C ILE A 444 -42.16 23.92 -16.75
N VAL A 445 -41.76 23.08 -15.78
CA VAL A 445 -42.57 22.84 -14.57
C VAL A 445 -42.73 24.13 -13.78
N GLY A 446 -41.68 24.96 -13.75
CA GLY A 446 -41.73 26.29 -13.16
C GLY A 446 -42.74 27.20 -13.86
N ILE A 447 -42.71 27.26 -15.20
CA ILE A 447 -43.63 28.07 -16.01
C ILE A 447 -45.09 27.60 -15.80
N THR A 448 -45.35 26.30 -15.74
CA THR A 448 -46.70 25.76 -15.51
C THR A 448 -47.25 26.16 -14.13
N TYR A 449 -46.41 26.19 -13.10
CA TYR A 449 -46.79 26.70 -11.78
C TYR A 449 -47.14 28.18 -11.80
N LEU A 450 -46.38 29.01 -12.53
CA LEU A 450 -46.65 30.44 -12.68
C LEU A 450 -47.96 30.70 -13.42
N LEU A 451 -48.23 29.95 -14.50
CA LEU A 451 -49.48 30.04 -15.25
C LEU A 451 -50.68 29.63 -14.40
N GLY A 452 -50.55 28.57 -13.60
CA GLY A 452 -51.61 28.13 -12.67
C GLY A 452 -51.90 29.16 -11.58
N LEU A 453 -50.87 29.78 -11.03
CA LEU A 453 -50.99 30.85 -10.03
C LEU A 453 -51.60 32.13 -10.62
N TYR A 454 -51.16 32.54 -11.81
CA TYR A 454 -51.72 33.69 -12.52
C TYR A 454 -53.19 33.47 -12.90
N GLY A 455 -53.54 32.27 -13.35
CA GLY A 455 -54.92 31.86 -13.63
C GLY A 455 -55.80 31.90 -12.38
N GLY A 456 -55.32 31.38 -11.24
CA GLY A 456 -56.04 31.44 -9.97
C GLY A 456 -56.22 32.88 -9.45
N LEU A 457 -55.21 33.72 -9.61
CA LEU A 457 -55.24 35.13 -9.23
C LEU A 457 -56.25 35.94 -10.05
N LEU A 458 -56.34 35.71 -11.36
CA LEU A 458 -57.31 36.37 -12.22
C LEU A 458 -58.76 36.02 -11.86
N ILE A 459 -59.01 34.79 -11.41
CA ILE A 459 -60.34 34.36 -10.98
C ILE A 459 -60.70 35.00 -9.65
N ILE A 460 -59.79 35.02 -8.68
CA ILE A 460 -60.03 35.60 -7.35
C ILE A 460 -60.16 37.13 -7.42
N CYS A 461 -59.41 37.81 -8.30
CA CYS A 461 -59.54 39.27 -8.48
C CYS A 461 -60.77 39.69 -9.31
N ARG A 462 -61.49 38.74 -9.93
CA ARG A 462 -62.76 39.01 -10.64
C ARG A 462 -64.00 38.83 -9.75
N ILE A 463 -63.86 38.17 -8.61
CA ILE A 463 -64.87 38.04 -7.55
C ILE A 463 -64.67 39.20 -6.57
#